data_AF-A0A078KUL5-F1
#
_entry.id   AF-A0A078KUL5-F1
#
_cell.length_a   1.000
_cell.length_b   1.000
_cell.length_c   1.000
_cell.angle_alpha   90.00
_cell.angle_beta   90.00
_cell.angle_gamma   90.00
#
_symmetry.space_group_name_H-M   'P 1'
#
loop_
_entity.id
_entity.type
_entity.pdbx_description
1 polymer ?
#
loop_
_entity_poly.entity_id
_entity_poly.type
_entity_poly.pdbx_seq_one_letter_code
_entity_poly.pdbx_strand_id
1 'polypeptide(L)'
;MIKNISVMHPMMSVALLSMGISTAYAVAPFDIAPITPTRVVVPTTGTVSVQYTVTNRGPANWLAMENIPGVSVNPTGINACGNPFYLLTGQSCTLNLRVSSSVVPTTLGIAPKVCQTKADHRTPSQFMCNTPFPANALQVSTAPLPSRQLVAVGSLYNGHQYPTSNSSTTAGFSWSMSYLLDLPISLVNTQGYLNAVSCDSTGLKCVAVGSNESVPLSFSPPGLGIGITYTTTNGGVEWSLSGTQPTPPAGATAVGLYAVNCNSNGTLCTAVGFYVDAAQNYLNLAYYSLDGGSTWTQSTLPPLDPAIYTFNSLNSVSCDATGMNCTAVGAGNNLTQGVSYSVHSTDGGKTWGSAYTVLSGPVAPAGTLASSIFCDAATGLKCAMISSVSGPTTQQLVFSTLYPTSYTTTDGGATWNGPVNLLTIPTATNNSGSSVACDSTVTHCIATGGGSLPSKINLPLVYSSNDGGNSWSAPIILTALEGSTGSASIGNLSCTATGLLCTGVGRATINGVSVNIAYTTFDGGKSWSSPTIVPNSAGGNVIDPNAAFVGVNSLAGSQ
;
A
#
# COMPACT_ATOMS: atom_id res chain seq x y z
N MET A 1 10.79 77.49 56.00
CA MET A 1 9.79 76.54 55.47
C MET A 1 9.63 76.84 53.98
N ILE A 2 9.97 75.87 53.13
CA ILE A 2 9.61 75.72 51.69
C ILE A 2 10.23 76.77 50.73
N LYS A 3 11.42 76.50 50.14
CA LYS A 3 11.68 75.88 48.81
C LYS A 3 11.14 76.66 47.60
N ASN A 4 12.04 77.29 46.84
CA ASN A 4 12.22 77.04 45.40
C ASN A 4 13.43 77.83 44.87
N ILE A 5 14.48 77.09 44.48
CA ILE A 5 15.67 77.59 43.78
C ILE A 5 15.50 77.15 42.32
N SER A 6 15.49 78.10 41.40
CA SER A 6 15.47 77.85 39.95
C SER A 6 16.92 77.75 39.46
N VAL A 7 17.31 76.57 38.97
CA VAL A 7 18.62 76.34 38.33
C VAL A 7 18.38 76.08 36.85
N MET A 8 18.76 77.04 36.00
CA MET A 8 18.88 76.86 34.55
C MET A 8 20.08 75.96 34.25
N HIS A 9 19.85 74.81 33.64
CA HIS A 9 20.88 73.97 33.02
C HIS A 9 20.94 74.23 31.51
N PRO A 10 22.13 74.27 30.88
CA PRO A 10 22.25 74.35 29.43
C PRO A 10 22.01 72.97 28.81
N MET A 11 21.11 72.90 27.83
CA MET A 11 20.93 71.73 26.97
C MET A 11 22.13 71.61 26.01
N MET A 12 23.01 70.65 26.27
CA MET A 12 24.04 70.21 25.33
C MET A 12 23.44 69.09 24.47
N SER A 13 23.23 69.38 23.19
CA SER A 13 22.70 68.44 22.20
C SER A 13 23.80 67.45 21.78
N VAL A 14 23.68 66.19 22.21
CA VAL A 14 24.54 65.09 21.76
C VAL A 14 23.82 64.35 20.63
N ALA A 15 24.30 64.54 19.40
CA ALA A 15 23.87 63.75 18.26
C ALA A 15 24.46 62.34 18.37
N LEU A 16 23.65 61.38 18.84
CA LEU A 16 23.95 59.95 18.77
C LEU A 16 23.78 59.48 17.32
N LEU A 17 24.90 59.25 16.63
CA LEU A 17 24.96 58.53 15.37
C LEU A 17 24.61 57.06 15.63
N SER A 18 23.36 56.66 15.42
CA SER A 18 22.95 55.26 15.44
C SER A 18 23.46 54.57 14.17
N MET A 19 24.64 53.97 14.23
CA MET A 19 25.08 53.02 13.21
C MET A 19 24.19 51.78 13.30
N GLY A 20 23.17 51.72 12.44
CA GLY A 20 22.39 50.51 12.22
C GLY A 20 23.29 49.44 11.63
N ILE A 21 23.73 48.49 12.46
CA ILE A 21 24.40 47.28 12.00
C ILE A 21 23.35 46.47 11.24
N SER A 22 23.31 46.64 9.92
CA SER A 22 22.57 45.76 9.03
C SER A 22 23.31 44.43 8.99
N THR A 23 22.91 43.47 9.82
CA THR A 23 23.36 42.08 9.68
C THR A 23 22.79 41.54 8.37
N ALA A 24 23.58 41.64 7.29
CA ALA A 24 23.30 40.94 6.05
C ALA A 24 23.46 39.44 6.32
N TYR A 25 22.36 38.75 6.62
CA TYR A 25 22.34 37.30 6.57
C TYR A 25 22.57 36.90 5.12
N ALA A 26 23.70 36.26 4.83
CA ALA A 26 23.90 35.60 3.54
C ALA A 26 22.82 34.52 3.42
N VAL A 27 21.81 34.78 2.58
CA VAL A 27 20.75 33.81 2.29
C VAL A 27 21.45 32.57 1.73
N ALA A 28 21.24 31.43 2.37
CA ALA A 28 21.86 30.18 1.94
C ALA A 28 21.49 29.91 0.46
N PRO A 29 22.46 29.51 -0.38
CA PRO A 29 22.26 29.45 -1.83
C PRO A 29 21.27 28.38 -2.28
N PHE A 30 20.83 27.48 -1.38
CA PHE A 30 19.81 26.48 -1.64
C PHE A 30 19.09 26.12 -0.34
N ASP A 31 17.87 25.63 -0.45
CA ASP A 31 16.99 25.24 0.65
C ASP A 31 16.82 23.71 0.66
N ILE A 32 16.69 23.12 1.85
CA ILE A 32 16.53 21.67 2.05
C ILE A 32 15.34 21.44 2.98
N ALA A 33 14.22 20.97 2.43
CA ALA A 33 12.99 20.74 3.18
C ALA A 33 12.62 19.25 3.17
N PRO A 34 12.18 18.65 4.29
CA PRO A 34 11.81 17.25 4.31
C PRO A 34 10.48 17.01 3.58
N ILE A 35 10.41 15.89 2.88
CA ILE A 35 9.16 15.38 2.26
C ILE A 35 8.58 14.27 3.15
N THR A 36 9.43 13.41 3.68
CA THR A 36 9.05 12.34 4.63
C THR A 36 9.49 12.70 6.05
N PRO A 37 8.95 12.04 7.09
CA PRO A 37 9.45 12.19 8.45
C PRO A 37 10.96 11.98 8.52
N THR A 38 11.63 12.86 9.27
CA THR A 38 13.09 12.82 9.43
C THR A 38 13.51 12.07 10.69
N ARG A 39 12.56 11.73 11.57
CA ARG A 39 12.76 10.80 12.69
C ARG A 39 12.37 9.40 12.23
N VAL A 40 13.34 8.51 12.07
CA VAL A 40 13.14 7.15 11.53
C VAL A 40 13.71 6.07 12.42
N VAL A 41 13.04 4.92 12.42
CA VAL A 41 13.50 3.69 13.09
C VAL A 41 14.01 2.72 12.03
N VAL A 42 15.29 2.38 12.08
CA VAL A 42 15.94 1.45 11.13
C VAL A 42 16.17 0.10 11.83
N PRO A 43 15.69 -1.02 11.27
CA PRO A 43 15.95 -2.32 11.86
C PRO A 43 17.44 -2.65 11.89
N THR A 44 17.91 -3.47 12.82
CA THR A 44 19.34 -3.79 13.04
C THR A 44 20.10 -4.27 11.79
N THR A 45 19.42 -4.79 10.77
CA THR A 45 20.01 -5.16 9.47
C THR A 45 19.23 -4.61 8.27
N GLY A 46 18.31 -3.66 8.50
CA GLY A 46 17.43 -3.10 7.48
C GLY A 46 17.92 -1.76 6.93
N THR A 47 17.21 -1.27 5.90
CA THR A 47 17.39 0.09 5.39
C THR A 47 16.06 0.83 5.29
N VAL A 48 16.05 2.13 5.62
CA VAL A 48 14.88 3.02 5.51
C VAL A 48 15.14 4.09 4.48
N SER A 49 14.09 4.53 3.78
CA SER A 49 14.16 5.62 2.83
C SER A 49 13.67 6.94 3.46
N VAL A 50 14.41 8.03 3.26
CA VAL A 50 14.02 9.39 3.69
C VAL A 50 14.20 10.35 2.52
N GLN A 51 13.25 11.25 2.31
CA GLN A 51 13.24 12.14 1.15
C GLN A 51 13.25 13.61 1.57
N TYR A 52 14.04 14.42 0.86
CA TYR A 52 14.09 15.87 0.99
C TYR A 52 13.89 16.52 -0.38
N THR A 53 13.28 17.70 -0.42
CA THR A 53 13.36 18.60 -1.58
C THR A 53 14.57 19.50 -1.42
N VAL A 54 15.43 19.54 -2.44
CA VAL A 54 16.54 20.48 -2.55
C VAL A 54 16.19 21.52 -3.59
N THR A 55 16.11 22.79 -3.20
CA THR A 55 15.76 23.91 -4.10
C THR A 55 16.92 24.88 -4.23
N ASN A 56 17.42 25.12 -5.43
CA ASN A 56 18.46 26.13 -5.65
C ASN A 56 17.85 27.54 -5.59
N ARG A 57 18.31 28.37 -4.66
CA ARG A 57 17.88 29.78 -4.51
C ARG A 57 18.89 30.77 -5.11
N GLY A 58 20.11 30.31 -5.34
CA GLY A 58 21.19 31.09 -5.93
C GLY A 58 21.34 30.88 -7.44
N PRO A 59 22.50 31.29 -8.01
CA PRO A 59 22.84 31.01 -9.39
C PRO A 59 22.89 29.50 -9.68
N ALA A 60 22.70 29.14 -10.96
CA ALA A 60 22.79 27.75 -11.41
C ALA A 60 24.16 27.14 -11.07
N ASN A 61 24.17 25.98 -10.41
CA ASN A 61 25.40 25.37 -9.89
C ASN A 61 25.30 23.84 -9.79
N TRP A 62 26.47 23.19 -9.81
CA TRP A 62 26.61 21.80 -9.43
C TRP A 62 26.64 21.67 -7.91
N LEU A 63 25.88 20.71 -7.40
CA LEU A 63 25.71 20.39 -6.00
C LEU A 63 26.07 18.93 -5.75
N ALA A 64 26.59 18.62 -4.57
CA ALA A 64 26.84 17.26 -4.12
C ALA A 64 26.56 17.16 -2.63
N MET A 65 26.10 15.98 -2.20
CA MET A 65 25.92 15.68 -0.80
C MET A 65 27.26 15.28 -0.17
N GLU A 66 27.57 15.79 1.01
CA GLU A 66 28.69 15.33 1.81
C GLU A 66 28.45 13.89 2.27
N ASN A 67 29.49 13.05 2.22
CA ASN A 67 29.37 11.65 2.59
C ASN A 67 29.00 11.51 4.07
N ILE A 68 27.91 10.80 4.34
CA ILE A 68 27.47 10.46 5.69
C ILE A 68 27.58 8.94 5.83
N PRO A 69 28.38 8.43 6.79
CA PRO A 69 28.48 7.00 7.01
C PRO A 69 27.10 6.35 7.22
N GLY A 70 26.82 5.30 6.43
CA GLY A 70 25.55 4.57 6.51
C GLY A 70 24.39 5.23 5.78
N VAL A 71 24.59 6.38 5.13
CA VAL A 71 23.59 7.05 4.30
C VAL A 71 24.09 7.13 2.86
N SER A 72 23.30 6.64 1.92
CA SER A 72 23.58 6.77 0.48
C SER A 72 22.45 7.50 -0.24
N VAL A 73 22.78 8.14 -1.36
CA VAL A 73 21.77 8.77 -2.25
C VAL A 73 21.27 7.72 -3.24
N ASN A 74 19.96 7.57 -3.35
CA ASN A 74 19.32 6.76 -4.37
C ASN A 74 18.87 7.66 -5.53
N PRO A 75 19.51 7.60 -6.71
CA PRO A 75 19.18 8.47 -7.83
C PRO A 75 17.93 8.04 -8.61
N THR A 76 17.17 7.04 -8.15
CA THR A 76 15.93 6.60 -8.80
C THR A 76 14.69 7.33 -8.28
N GLY A 77 13.68 7.44 -9.15
CA GLY A 77 12.41 8.10 -8.83
C GLY A 77 12.19 9.41 -9.59
N ILE A 78 11.00 10.00 -9.44
CA ILE A 78 10.63 11.24 -10.12
C ILE A 78 11.49 12.40 -9.59
N ASN A 79 12.10 13.16 -10.50
CA ASN A 79 12.94 14.31 -10.18
C ASN A 79 14.03 14.00 -9.15
N ALA A 80 14.49 12.75 -9.08
CA ALA A 80 15.49 12.33 -8.11
C ALA A 80 16.82 13.09 -8.34
N CYS A 81 17.40 13.61 -7.27
CA CYS A 81 18.74 14.18 -7.33
C CYS A 81 19.74 13.05 -7.60
N GLY A 82 20.63 13.24 -8.59
CA GLY A 82 21.88 12.49 -8.66
C GLY A 82 22.81 12.85 -7.50
N ASN A 83 24.00 12.25 -7.46
CA ASN A 83 25.08 12.73 -6.61
C ASN A 83 26.42 12.56 -7.34
N PRO A 84 26.99 13.61 -7.94
CA PRO A 84 26.56 15.02 -7.93
C PRO A 84 25.31 15.29 -8.79
N PHE A 85 24.74 16.50 -8.68
CA PHE A 85 23.57 16.95 -9.44
C PHE A 85 23.65 18.45 -9.80
N TYR A 86 22.95 18.89 -10.84
CA TYR A 86 22.94 20.29 -11.29
C TYR A 86 21.54 20.88 -11.20
N LEU A 87 21.42 22.09 -10.62
CA LEU A 87 20.15 22.80 -10.51
C LEU A 87 20.27 24.22 -11.04
N LEU A 88 19.35 24.62 -11.93
CA LEU A 88 19.14 26.01 -12.31
C LEU A 88 18.56 26.81 -11.13
N THR A 89 18.65 28.14 -11.19
CA THR A 89 18.02 29.02 -10.19
C THR A 89 16.52 28.75 -10.11
N GLY A 90 16.02 28.50 -8.90
CA GLY A 90 14.62 28.15 -8.63
C GLY A 90 14.26 26.67 -8.89
N GLN A 91 15.13 25.90 -9.54
CA GLN A 91 14.88 24.48 -9.80
C GLN A 91 15.02 23.67 -8.51
N SER A 92 14.23 22.59 -8.43
CA SER A 92 14.29 21.63 -7.33
C SER A 92 14.46 20.20 -7.81
N CYS A 93 15.05 19.36 -6.96
CA CYS A 93 15.05 17.91 -7.11
C CYS A 93 14.76 17.22 -5.76
N THR A 94 14.39 15.95 -5.82
CA THR A 94 14.12 15.10 -4.65
C THR A 94 15.36 14.30 -4.27
N LEU A 95 15.95 14.61 -3.14
CA LEU A 95 17.08 13.87 -2.58
C LEU A 95 16.55 12.65 -1.82
N ASN A 96 16.59 11.48 -2.47
CA ASN A 96 16.22 10.19 -1.85
C ASN A 96 17.42 9.61 -1.10
N LEU A 97 17.32 9.51 0.22
CA LEU A 97 18.35 8.95 1.08
C LEU A 97 17.99 7.53 1.50
N ARG A 98 18.94 6.60 1.37
CA ARG A 98 18.87 5.26 1.94
C ARG A 98 19.72 5.22 3.19
N VAL A 99 19.10 4.94 4.33
CA VAL A 99 19.72 4.91 5.65
C VAL A 99 19.88 3.45 6.09
N SER A 100 21.11 3.00 6.29
CA SER A 100 21.46 1.65 6.73
C SER A 100 21.79 1.61 8.22
N SER A 101 21.41 0.53 8.91
CA SER A 101 21.77 0.32 10.32
C SER A 101 23.27 0.09 10.54
N SER A 102 24.01 -0.35 9.52
CA SER A 102 25.38 -0.85 9.66
C SER A 102 26.42 0.19 10.05
N VAL A 103 26.11 1.49 10.00
CA VAL A 103 27.12 2.55 10.19
C VAL A 103 26.58 3.82 10.87
N VAL A 104 25.31 3.85 11.30
CA VAL A 104 24.74 5.07 11.89
C VAL A 104 25.07 5.12 13.39
N PRO A 105 25.86 6.10 13.87
CA PRO A 105 26.11 6.27 15.30
C PRO A 105 24.79 6.49 16.02
N THR A 106 24.61 5.81 17.15
CA THR A 106 23.31 5.57 17.79
C THR A 106 22.54 6.78 18.30
N THR A 107 23.01 8.04 18.22
CA THR A 107 22.31 9.10 18.99
C THR A 107 22.54 10.58 18.64
N LEU A 108 22.94 11.00 17.43
CA LEU A 108 22.95 12.44 17.11
C LEU A 108 22.35 12.76 15.75
N GLY A 109 21.44 13.74 15.72
CA GLY A 109 20.76 14.22 14.53
C GLY A 109 21.77 14.58 13.43
N ILE A 110 21.82 13.75 12.40
CA ILE A 110 22.70 13.94 11.26
C ILE A 110 21.92 14.80 10.27
N ALA A 111 22.38 16.02 9.99
CA ALA A 111 21.72 16.84 8.98
C ALA A 111 22.35 16.53 7.60
N PRO A 112 21.59 16.10 6.58
CA PRO A 112 22.13 15.97 5.23
C PRO A 112 22.68 17.32 4.79
N LYS A 113 23.98 17.33 4.47
CA LYS A 113 24.70 18.54 4.08
C LYS A 113 24.94 18.50 2.59
N VAL A 114 24.28 19.40 1.87
CA VAL A 114 24.48 19.58 0.42
C VAL A 114 25.43 20.76 0.24
N CYS A 115 26.37 20.64 -0.67
CA CYS A 115 27.36 21.68 -0.95
C CYS A 115 27.46 21.94 -2.43
N GLN A 116 27.80 23.18 -2.81
CA GLN A 116 28.31 23.43 -4.17
C GLN A 116 29.57 22.61 -4.40
N THR A 117 29.73 22.04 -5.58
CA THR A 117 30.94 21.29 -5.91
C THR A 117 32.09 22.23 -6.27
N LYS A 118 33.30 21.70 -6.19
CA LYS A 118 34.50 22.36 -6.74
C LYS A 118 34.45 22.33 -8.28
N ALA A 119 35.46 22.90 -8.91
CA ALA A 119 35.58 22.92 -10.38
C ALA A 119 35.58 21.52 -11.04
N ASP A 120 35.79 20.45 -10.27
CA ASP A 120 35.70 19.06 -10.75
C ASP A 120 34.26 18.53 -10.87
N HIS A 121 33.26 19.34 -10.48
CA HIS A 121 31.84 19.04 -10.45
C HIS A 121 31.44 17.83 -9.59
N ARG A 122 32.35 17.28 -8.78
CA ARG A 122 32.13 16.04 -8.02
C ARG A 122 32.38 16.22 -6.53
N THR A 123 33.39 17.00 -6.17
CA THR A 123 33.83 17.13 -4.79
C THR A 123 33.06 18.26 -4.10
N PRO A 124 32.35 18.02 -2.99
CA PRO A 124 31.73 19.06 -2.18
C PRO A 124 32.75 20.15 -1.75
N SER A 125 32.40 21.42 -1.94
CA SER A 125 33.13 22.56 -1.38
C SER A 125 32.82 22.68 0.11
N GLN A 126 33.84 22.82 0.96
CA GLN A 126 33.64 22.91 2.41
C GLN A 126 32.95 24.20 2.88
N PHE A 127 32.95 25.25 2.04
CA PHE A 127 32.55 26.60 2.44
C PHE A 127 31.19 27.05 1.90
N MET A 128 30.58 26.29 1.00
CA MET A 128 29.29 26.63 0.39
C MET A 128 28.30 25.48 0.51
N CYS A 129 27.97 25.18 1.76
CA CYS A 129 27.04 24.12 2.11
C CYS A 129 25.83 24.66 2.83
N ASN A 130 24.73 23.94 2.71
CA ASN A 130 23.56 24.14 3.56
C ASN A 130 23.08 22.80 4.12
N THR A 131 22.40 22.88 5.26
CA THR A 131 21.72 21.77 5.93
C THR A 131 20.26 22.13 6.12
N PRO A 132 19.34 21.16 6.25
CA PRO A 132 17.98 21.46 6.64
C PRO A 132 17.93 22.15 8.02
N PHE A 133 16.81 22.80 8.32
CA PHE A 133 16.57 23.34 9.66
C PHE A 133 16.79 22.26 10.74
N PRO A 134 17.29 22.60 11.95
CA PRO A 134 17.59 21.59 12.98
C PRO A 134 16.41 20.68 13.35
N ALA A 135 15.18 21.20 13.32
CA ALA A 135 13.96 20.41 13.54
C ALA A 135 13.71 19.35 12.46
N ASN A 136 14.27 19.56 11.26
CA ASN A 136 14.18 18.70 10.09
C ASN A 136 15.50 17.93 9.84
N ALA A 137 16.41 17.89 10.81
CA ALA A 137 17.59 17.03 10.72
C ALA A 137 17.16 15.55 10.74
N LEU A 138 17.92 14.69 10.06
CA LEU A 138 17.68 13.24 10.07
C LEU A 138 18.07 12.68 11.44
N GLN A 139 17.09 12.13 12.15
CA GLN A 139 17.24 11.48 13.44
C GLN A 139 16.97 9.99 13.26
N VAL A 140 18.01 9.19 13.44
CA VAL A 140 17.96 7.75 13.21
C VAL A 140 18.06 7.04 14.56
N SER A 141 17.16 6.10 14.79
CA SER A 141 17.25 5.13 15.88
C SER A 141 17.25 3.73 15.32
N THR A 142 17.91 2.78 16.00
CA THR A 142 17.89 1.37 15.60
C THR A 142 16.98 0.56 16.49
N ALA A 143 16.30 -0.44 15.92
CA ALA A 143 15.49 -1.41 16.66
C ALA A 143 15.77 -2.84 16.16
N PRO A 144 15.67 -3.88 17.01
CA PRO A 144 15.76 -5.27 16.56
C PRO A 144 14.76 -5.55 15.43
N LEU A 145 15.11 -6.45 14.51
CA LEU A 145 14.13 -6.97 13.55
C LEU A 145 12.99 -7.65 14.32
N PRO A 146 11.73 -7.28 14.06
CA PRO A 146 10.60 -7.98 14.65
C PRO A 146 10.54 -9.40 14.09
N SER A 147 10.34 -10.38 14.96
CA SER A 147 9.95 -11.73 14.55
C SER A 147 8.48 -11.68 14.15
N ARG A 148 8.20 -11.81 12.86
CA ARG A 148 6.84 -11.81 12.32
C ARG A 148 6.78 -12.77 11.16
N GLN A 149 5.93 -13.78 11.26
CA GLN A 149 5.63 -14.66 10.15
C GLN A 149 4.69 -13.94 9.19
N LEU A 150 5.11 -13.81 7.94
CA LEU A 150 4.34 -13.29 6.82
C LEU A 150 4.26 -14.35 5.73
N VAL A 151 3.14 -14.35 5.02
CA VAL A 151 2.85 -15.19 3.88
C VAL A 151 2.32 -14.32 2.76
N ALA A 152 3.01 -14.36 1.64
CA ALA A 152 2.67 -13.70 0.40
C ALA A 152 2.22 -14.77 -0.60
N VAL A 153 1.08 -14.59 -1.26
CA VAL A 153 0.59 -15.52 -2.29
C VAL A 153 0.32 -14.82 -3.60
N GLY A 154 0.37 -15.58 -4.69
CA GLY A 154 0.29 -15.03 -6.02
C GLY A 154 0.27 -16.05 -7.13
N SER A 155 0.78 -15.65 -8.28
CA SER A 155 1.01 -16.52 -9.42
C SER A 155 2.39 -16.26 -10.05
N LEU A 156 3.00 -17.29 -10.62
CA LEU A 156 4.22 -17.21 -11.43
C LEU A 156 3.96 -17.74 -12.85
N TYR A 157 4.31 -16.97 -13.86
CA TYR A 157 4.30 -17.44 -15.25
C TYR A 157 5.66 -18.02 -15.67
N ASN A 158 5.67 -19.31 -16.04
CA ASN A 158 6.84 -20.01 -16.58
C ASN A 158 6.42 -20.87 -17.79
N GLY A 159 5.96 -20.22 -18.86
CA GLY A 159 5.29 -20.88 -20.00
C GLY A 159 3.85 -21.36 -19.70
N HIS A 160 3.54 -21.50 -18.41
CA HIS A 160 2.22 -21.74 -17.84
C HIS A 160 2.12 -20.98 -16.51
N GLN A 161 0.91 -20.62 -16.08
CA GLN A 161 0.71 -19.85 -14.85
C GLN A 161 0.45 -20.78 -13.66
N TYR A 162 1.29 -20.69 -12.64
CA TYR A 162 1.21 -21.52 -11.43
C TYR A 162 0.93 -20.68 -10.19
N PRO A 163 0.10 -21.17 -9.25
CA PRO A 163 -0.03 -20.56 -7.94
C PRO A 163 1.30 -20.62 -7.21
N THR A 164 1.66 -19.53 -6.52
CA THR A 164 2.93 -19.45 -5.80
C THR A 164 2.79 -18.79 -4.45
N SER A 165 3.74 -19.04 -3.56
CA SER A 165 3.83 -18.40 -2.26
C SER A 165 5.27 -18.07 -1.86
N ASN A 166 5.42 -17.07 -1.03
CA ASN A 166 6.65 -16.71 -0.34
C ASN A 166 6.35 -16.53 1.14
N SER A 167 7.34 -16.76 1.99
CA SER A 167 7.25 -16.58 3.43
C SER A 167 8.37 -15.68 3.94
N SER A 168 8.12 -14.94 5.02
CA SER A 168 9.10 -14.10 5.69
C SER A 168 8.96 -14.26 7.20
N THR A 169 10.08 -14.39 7.90
CA THR A 169 10.13 -14.38 9.38
C THR A 169 10.63 -13.04 9.93
N THR A 170 11.00 -12.12 9.03
CA THR A 170 11.67 -10.86 9.32
C THR A 170 10.76 -9.66 9.00
N ALA A 171 9.43 -9.81 9.12
CA ALA A 171 8.46 -8.78 8.77
C ALA A 171 8.69 -8.15 7.38
N GLY A 172 9.04 -8.97 6.40
CA GLY A 172 9.18 -8.56 5.01
C GLY A 172 10.55 -7.99 4.62
N PHE A 173 11.54 -7.95 5.53
CA PHE A 173 12.91 -7.53 5.21
C PHE A 173 13.69 -8.56 4.40
N SER A 174 13.32 -9.82 4.52
CA SER A 174 13.82 -10.93 3.70
C SER A 174 12.70 -11.92 3.44
N TRP A 175 12.76 -12.59 2.30
CA TRP A 175 11.73 -13.53 1.85
C TRP A 175 12.38 -14.83 1.42
N SER A 176 11.69 -15.95 1.66
CA SER A 176 12.03 -17.24 1.10
C SER A 176 11.88 -17.23 -0.41
N MET A 177 12.54 -18.18 -1.08
CA MET A 177 12.29 -18.46 -2.49
C MET A 177 10.84 -18.86 -2.69
N SER A 178 10.28 -18.51 -3.86
CA SER A 178 8.92 -18.92 -4.18
C SER A 178 8.77 -20.45 -4.07
N TYR A 179 7.69 -20.88 -3.45
CA TYR A 179 7.20 -22.25 -3.53
C TYR A 179 6.14 -22.32 -4.64
N LEU A 180 6.26 -23.27 -5.55
CA LEU A 180 5.23 -23.53 -6.57
C LEU A 180 4.24 -24.53 -5.99
N LEU A 181 2.96 -24.15 -5.98
CA LEU A 181 1.91 -24.98 -5.45
C LEU A 181 1.36 -25.89 -6.57
N ASP A 182 1.13 -27.15 -6.23
CA ASP A 182 0.57 -28.12 -7.17
C ASP A 182 -0.85 -27.73 -7.56
N LEU A 183 -1.16 -27.79 -8.85
CA LEU A 183 -2.53 -27.71 -9.33
C LEU A 183 -3.23 -29.07 -9.15
N PRO A 184 -4.56 -29.08 -8.95
CA PRO A 184 -5.32 -30.34 -8.96
C PRO A 184 -5.03 -31.12 -10.24
N ILE A 185 -4.84 -32.44 -10.14
CA ILE A 185 -4.42 -33.30 -11.26
C ILE A 185 -5.37 -33.18 -12.47
N SER A 186 -6.67 -32.93 -12.23
CA SER A 186 -7.66 -32.69 -13.28
C SER A 186 -7.50 -31.36 -14.03
N LEU A 187 -6.57 -30.51 -13.62
CA LEU A 187 -6.44 -29.10 -14.02
C LEU A 187 -5.02 -28.71 -14.47
N VAL A 188 -4.14 -29.70 -14.70
CA VAL A 188 -2.72 -29.51 -15.06
C VAL A 188 -2.45 -28.75 -16.36
N ASN A 189 -3.49 -28.43 -17.15
CA ASN A 189 -3.41 -27.59 -18.34
C ASN A 189 -4.11 -26.22 -18.18
N THR A 190 -4.43 -25.81 -16.95
CA THR A 190 -5.16 -24.55 -16.65
C THR A 190 -4.32 -23.60 -15.80
N GLN A 191 -4.40 -22.31 -16.08
CA GLN A 191 -3.65 -21.25 -15.41
C GLN A 191 -4.17 -21.03 -13.98
N GLY A 192 -3.32 -21.16 -12.96
CA GLY A 192 -3.72 -20.98 -11.56
C GLY A 192 -3.23 -19.67 -10.94
N TYR A 193 -4.09 -19.03 -10.15
CA TYR A 193 -3.83 -17.77 -9.47
C TYR A 193 -4.33 -17.83 -8.03
N LEU A 194 -3.52 -17.33 -7.09
CA LEU A 194 -3.99 -17.02 -5.74
C LEU A 194 -4.25 -15.52 -5.62
N ASN A 195 -5.44 -15.17 -5.13
CA ASN A 195 -5.92 -13.80 -5.01
C ASN A 195 -5.84 -13.29 -3.58
N ALA A 196 -6.09 -14.16 -2.59
CA ALA A 196 -6.08 -13.80 -1.18
C ALA A 196 -5.47 -14.88 -0.29
N VAL A 197 -4.90 -14.43 0.84
CA VAL A 197 -4.45 -15.28 1.94
C VAL A 197 -4.87 -14.67 3.26
N SER A 198 -5.25 -15.50 4.22
CA SER A 198 -5.49 -15.12 5.62
C SER A 198 -4.77 -16.10 6.53
N CYS A 199 -4.21 -15.61 7.63
CA CYS A 199 -3.54 -16.43 8.64
C CYS A 199 -4.18 -16.24 10.01
N ASP A 200 -3.94 -17.20 10.90
CA ASP A 200 -4.21 -17.09 12.33
C ASP A 200 -3.28 -16.06 13.01
N SER A 201 -3.50 -15.80 14.30
CA SER A 201 -2.70 -14.83 15.05
C SER A 201 -1.23 -15.21 15.17
N THR A 202 -0.87 -16.49 14.96
CA THR A 202 0.53 -16.94 14.94
C THR A 202 1.20 -16.74 13.58
N GLY A 203 0.42 -16.57 12.52
CA GLY A 203 0.91 -16.53 11.14
C GLY A 203 1.35 -17.90 10.60
N LEU A 204 1.11 -18.99 11.35
CA LEU A 204 1.53 -20.34 10.96
C LEU A 204 0.42 -21.09 10.23
N LYS A 205 -0.84 -20.93 10.65
CA LYS A 205 -1.98 -21.54 9.97
C LYS A 205 -2.55 -20.53 8.99
N CYS A 206 -2.45 -20.81 7.70
CA CYS A 206 -2.97 -19.91 6.69
C CYS A 206 -3.80 -20.65 5.64
N VAL A 207 -4.75 -19.90 5.08
CA VAL A 207 -5.64 -20.32 4.01
C VAL A 207 -5.47 -19.37 2.85
N ALA A 208 -5.22 -19.90 1.66
CA ALA A 208 -5.15 -19.13 0.42
C ALA A 208 -6.27 -19.53 -0.53
N VAL A 209 -6.84 -18.55 -1.23
CA VAL A 209 -7.93 -18.75 -2.18
C VAL A 209 -7.62 -18.08 -3.51
N GLY A 210 -8.20 -18.60 -4.59
CA GLY A 210 -8.08 -18.00 -5.90
C GLY A 210 -8.91 -18.71 -6.97
N SER A 211 -8.43 -18.67 -8.20
CA SER A 211 -9.09 -19.29 -9.37
C SER A 211 -8.09 -20.10 -10.19
N ASN A 212 -8.59 -21.11 -10.88
CA ASN A 212 -7.93 -21.63 -12.07
C ASN A 212 -8.74 -21.22 -13.30
N GLU A 213 -8.08 -20.73 -14.34
CA GLU A 213 -8.72 -20.30 -15.59
C GLU A 213 -8.11 -21.06 -16.76
N SER A 214 -8.93 -21.42 -17.74
CA SER A 214 -8.46 -22.14 -18.93
C SER A 214 -7.80 -21.21 -19.97
N VAL A 215 -7.86 -19.88 -19.80
CA VAL A 215 -7.37 -18.87 -20.76
C VAL A 215 -7.02 -17.55 -20.05
N PRO A 216 -6.03 -16.78 -20.54
CA PRO A 216 -5.53 -15.58 -19.87
C PRO A 216 -6.47 -14.38 -19.97
N LEU A 217 -6.59 -13.65 -18.85
CA LEU A 217 -7.35 -12.43 -18.57
C LEU A 217 -7.31 -11.34 -19.67
N SER A 218 -8.10 -11.52 -20.73
CA SER A 218 -8.31 -10.50 -21.76
C SER A 218 -9.78 -10.49 -22.21
N PHE A 219 -10.66 -9.92 -21.37
CA PHE A 219 -12.04 -9.49 -21.70
C PHE A 219 -12.84 -10.39 -22.69
N SER A 220 -12.65 -11.70 -22.61
CA SER A 220 -13.26 -12.73 -23.47
C SER A 220 -13.81 -13.82 -22.54
N PRO A 221 -14.91 -14.52 -22.89
CA PRO A 221 -15.66 -15.34 -21.94
C PRO A 221 -14.71 -16.34 -21.24
N PRO A 222 -14.62 -16.34 -19.90
CA PRO A 222 -13.72 -17.24 -19.20
C PRO A 222 -14.09 -18.68 -19.52
N GLY A 223 -13.08 -19.47 -19.90
CA GLY A 223 -13.17 -20.92 -19.88
C GLY A 223 -13.45 -21.44 -18.47
N LEU A 224 -13.93 -22.68 -18.40
CA LEU A 224 -14.34 -23.41 -17.19
C LEU A 224 -13.31 -23.28 -16.06
N GLY A 225 -13.54 -22.34 -15.15
CA GLY A 225 -12.70 -22.11 -13.97
C GLY A 225 -13.40 -22.54 -12.69
N ILE A 226 -12.66 -23.14 -11.76
CA ILE A 226 -13.10 -23.47 -10.41
C ILE A 226 -12.36 -22.62 -9.38
N GLY A 227 -12.99 -22.42 -8.22
CA GLY A 227 -12.30 -21.85 -7.06
C GLY A 227 -11.24 -22.83 -6.57
N ILE A 228 -10.02 -22.35 -6.35
CA ILE A 228 -8.94 -23.15 -5.77
C ILE A 228 -8.60 -22.65 -4.37
N THR A 229 -8.31 -23.58 -3.48
CA THR A 229 -8.04 -23.33 -2.06
C THR A 229 -6.89 -24.19 -1.55
N TYR A 230 -6.02 -23.59 -0.74
CA TYR A 230 -4.86 -24.23 -0.15
C TYR A 230 -4.75 -23.88 1.33
N THR A 231 -4.15 -24.79 2.09
CA THR A 231 -3.89 -24.62 3.52
C THR A 231 -2.41 -24.87 3.83
N THR A 232 -1.90 -24.15 4.83
CA THR A 232 -0.56 -24.36 5.40
C THR A 232 -0.65 -24.33 6.92
N THR A 233 0.25 -25.04 7.59
CA THR A 233 0.39 -25.07 9.05
C THR A 233 1.79 -24.63 9.53
N ASN A 234 2.65 -24.22 8.59
CA ASN A 234 4.03 -23.83 8.84
C ASN A 234 4.37 -22.45 8.28
N GLY A 235 3.36 -21.57 8.17
CA GLY A 235 3.55 -20.19 7.73
C GLY A 235 3.96 -20.07 6.28
N GLY A 236 3.35 -20.89 5.41
CA GLY A 236 3.53 -20.82 3.97
C GLY A 236 4.88 -21.35 3.47
N VAL A 237 5.58 -22.16 4.28
CA VAL A 237 6.78 -22.88 3.84
C VAL A 237 6.37 -24.05 2.94
N GLU A 238 5.29 -24.75 3.30
CA GLU A 238 4.68 -25.79 2.47
C GLU A 238 3.17 -25.60 2.45
N TRP A 239 2.54 -26.04 1.36
CA TRP A 239 1.11 -25.94 1.16
C TRP A 239 0.51 -27.27 0.76
N SER A 240 -0.72 -27.50 1.19
CA SER A 240 -1.55 -28.62 0.74
C SER A 240 -2.79 -28.07 0.07
N LEU A 241 -3.18 -28.69 -1.04
CA LEU A 241 -4.50 -28.46 -1.64
C LEU A 241 -5.58 -28.85 -0.61
N SER A 242 -6.59 -28.00 -0.42
CA SER A 242 -7.68 -28.32 0.53
C SER A 242 -8.38 -29.62 0.16
N GLY A 243 -8.74 -30.42 1.18
CA GLY A 243 -9.31 -31.76 1.03
C GLY A 243 -10.60 -31.79 0.21
N THR A 244 -11.44 -30.76 0.35
CA THR A 244 -12.55 -30.52 -0.58
C THR A 244 -12.46 -29.11 -1.13
N GLN A 245 -12.33 -28.99 -2.46
CA GLN A 245 -12.40 -27.69 -3.12
C GLN A 245 -13.82 -27.13 -3.08
N PRO A 246 -14.00 -25.80 -3.08
CA PRO A 246 -15.31 -25.17 -3.17
C PRO A 246 -16.06 -25.67 -4.40
N THR A 247 -17.18 -26.36 -4.18
CA THR A 247 -18.03 -26.88 -5.25
C THR A 247 -18.80 -25.72 -5.88
N PRO A 248 -18.65 -25.47 -7.20
CA PRO A 248 -19.40 -24.40 -7.87
C PRO A 248 -20.92 -24.54 -7.69
N PRO A 249 -21.68 -23.43 -7.64
CA PRO A 249 -23.13 -23.48 -7.71
C PRO A 249 -23.60 -24.26 -8.96
N ALA A 250 -24.75 -24.93 -8.86
CA ALA A 250 -25.31 -25.67 -9.99
C ALA A 250 -25.51 -24.76 -11.22
N GLY A 251 -24.97 -25.15 -12.36
CA GLY A 251 -25.02 -24.36 -13.60
C GLY A 251 -23.97 -23.25 -13.71
N ALA A 252 -23.05 -23.13 -12.76
CA ALA A 252 -21.92 -22.22 -12.87
C ALA A 252 -20.94 -22.71 -13.96
N THR A 253 -20.52 -21.79 -14.82
CA THR A 253 -19.52 -22.01 -15.87
C THR A 253 -18.13 -21.52 -15.46
N ALA A 254 -18.02 -20.61 -14.49
CA ALA A 254 -16.75 -20.16 -13.94
C ALA A 254 -16.90 -19.72 -12.48
N VAL A 255 -15.85 -19.85 -11.69
CA VAL A 255 -15.77 -19.41 -10.29
C VAL A 255 -14.43 -18.72 -10.05
N GLY A 256 -14.46 -17.58 -9.35
CA GLY A 256 -13.26 -16.94 -8.84
C GLY A 256 -13.45 -16.46 -7.41
N LEU A 257 -12.50 -16.80 -6.53
CA LEU A 257 -12.44 -16.32 -5.16
C LEU A 257 -11.46 -15.16 -5.07
N TYR A 258 -11.88 -14.03 -4.50
CA TYR A 258 -11.10 -12.80 -4.43
C TYR A 258 -10.58 -12.49 -3.04
N ALA A 259 -11.31 -12.86 -1.99
CA ALA A 259 -10.90 -12.59 -0.62
C ALA A 259 -11.22 -13.76 0.31
N VAL A 260 -10.40 -13.89 1.35
CA VAL A 260 -10.61 -14.82 2.46
C VAL A 260 -10.23 -14.13 3.77
N ASN A 261 -10.99 -14.38 4.82
CA ASN A 261 -10.67 -13.98 6.19
C ASN A 261 -10.88 -15.18 7.11
N CYS A 262 -9.91 -15.43 7.99
CA CYS A 262 -9.99 -16.45 9.03
C CYS A 262 -9.91 -15.80 10.41
N ASN A 263 -10.57 -16.42 11.39
CA ASN A 263 -10.53 -16.00 12.78
C ASN A 263 -9.12 -16.14 13.39
N SER A 264 -8.93 -15.63 14.61
CA SER A 264 -7.63 -15.59 15.27
C SER A 264 -6.98 -16.97 15.48
N ASN A 265 -7.78 -18.05 15.50
CA ASN A 265 -7.31 -19.42 15.67
C ASN A 265 -7.11 -20.17 14.34
N GLY A 266 -7.48 -19.56 13.22
CA GLY A 266 -7.39 -20.14 11.87
C GLY A 266 -8.33 -21.30 11.62
N THR A 267 -9.46 -21.40 12.34
CA THR A 267 -10.42 -22.52 12.19
C THR A 267 -11.69 -22.11 11.45
N LEU A 268 -12.24 -20.94 11.73
CA LEU A 268 -13.40 -20.40 11.05
C LEU A 268 -12.92 -19.46 9.96
N CYS A 269 -13.20 -19.78 8.70
CA CYS A 269 -12.79 -18.97 7.55
C CYS A 269 -13.99 -18.67 6.65
N THR A 270 -14.02 -17.46 6.10
CA THR A 270 -15.02 -16.99 5.15
C THR A 270 -14.31 -16.54 3.88
N ALA A 271 -14.74 -17.04 2.73
CA ALA A 271 -14.21 -16.67 1.41
C ALA A 271 -15.32 -16.07 0.54
N VAL A 272 -15.00 -15.06 -0.26
CA VAL A 272 -15.95 -14.37 -1.14
C VAL A 272 -15.36 -14.16 -2.53
N GLY A 273 -16.25 -14.00 -3.51
CA GLY A 273 -15.87 -13.80 -4.91
C GLY A 273 -17.08 -13.72 -5.83
N PHE A 274 -16.97 -14.37 -6.99
CA PHE A 274 -18.02 -14.42 -8.00
C PHE A 274 -18.14 -15.82 -8.63
N TYR A 275 -19.27 -16.06 -9.28
CA TYR A 275 -19.42 -17.10 -10.28
C TYR A 275 -20.13 -16.57 -11.52
N VAL A 276 -19.95 -17.25 -12.65
CA VAL A 276 -20.64 -16.97 -13.90
C VAL A 276 -21.67 -18.07 -14.14
N ASP A 277 -22.92 -17.71 -14.41
CA ASP A 277 -23.96 -18.69 -14.76
C ASP A 277 -23.97 -19.05 -16.26
N ALA A 278 -24.81 -20.01 -16.64
CA ALA A 278 -24.98 -20.41 -18.04
C ALA A 278 -25.46 -19.27 -18.97
N ALA A 279 -26.05 -18.21 -18.42
CA ALA A 279 -26.48 -17.02 -19.14
C ALA A 279 -25.40 -15.91 -19.19
N GLN A 280 -24.19 -16.19 -18.69
CA GLN A 280 -23.06 -15.27 -18.62
C GLN A 280 -23.27 -14.07 -17.69
N ASN A 281 -24.14 -14.21 -16.69
CA ASN A 281 -24.26 -13.23 -15.61
C ASN A 281 -23.19 -13.49 -14.55
N TYR A 282 -22.53 -12.43 -14.07
CA TYR A 282 -21.65 -12.55 -12.90
C TYR A 282 -22.47 -12.31 -11.64
N LEU A 283 -22.36 -13.26 -10.72
CA LEU A 283 -23.16 -13.35 -9.51
C LEU A 283 -22.23 -13.51 -8.31
N ASN A 284 -22.68 -13.03 -7.15
CA ASN A 284 -21.91 -13.13 -5.92
C ASN A 284 -21.73 -14.57 -5.47
N LEU A 285 -20.57 -14.82 -4.89
CA LEU A 285 -20.23 -16.10 -4.32
C LEU A 285 -19.62 -15.93 -2.94
N ALA A 286 -20.00 -16.80 -2.02
CA ALA A 286 -19.41 -16.89 -0.70
C ALA A 286 -19.38 -18.35 -0.23
N TYR A 287 -18.34 -18.69 0.53
CA TYR A 287 -18.18 -19.97 1.22
C TYR A 287 -17.70 -19.73 2.65
N TYR A 288 -17.95 -20.71 3.52
CA TYR A 288 -17.38 -20.77 4.85
C TYR A 288 -16.72 -22.13 5.10
N SER A 289 -15.79 -22.14 6.03
CA SER A 289 -15.07 -23.33 6.51
C SER A 289 -15.01 -23.31 8.04
N LEU A 290 -15.16 -24.49 8.64
CA LEU A 290 -15.12 -24.68 10.10
C LEU A 290 -13.83 -25.41 10.56
N ASP A 291 -12.95 -25.75 9.63
CA ASP A 291 -11.76 -26.58 9.83
C ASP A 291 -10.50 -25.97 9.20
N GLY A 292 -10.45 -24.64 9.14
CA GLY A 292 -9.29 -23.90 8.68
C GLY A 292 -9.04 -24.04 7.18
N GLY A 293 -10.11 -24.09 6.39
CA GLY A 293 -10.05 -24.19 4.94
C GLY A 293 -9.78 -25.60 4.41
N SER A 294 -9.84 -26.64 5.25
CA SER A 294 -9.69 -28.03 4.81
C SER A 294 -10.91 -28.49 4.02
N THR A 295 -12.10 -28.08 4.47
CA THR A 295 -13.37 -28.24 3.76
C THR A 295 -14.14 -26.93 3.67
N TRP A 296 -14.98 -26.81 2.64
CA TRP A 296 -15.73 -25.60 2.32
C TRP A 296 -17.19 -25.91 2.06
N THR A 297 -18.08 -25.09 2.61
CA THR A 297 -19.52 -25.14 2.38
C THR A 297 -20.00 -23.83 1.76
N GLN A 298 -20.86 -23.90 0.75
CA GLN A 298 -21.41 -22.71 0.10
C GLN A 298 -22.32 -21.95 1.07
N SER A 299 -22.13 -20.63 1.12
CA SER A 299 -22.94 -19.72 1.94
C SER A 299 -24.28 -19.40 1.29
N THR A 300 -25.26 -19.01 2.11
CA THR A 300 -26.53 -18.45 1.62
C THR A 300 -26.41 -16.94 1.51
N LEU A 301 -26.47 -16.42 0.28
CA LEU A 301 -26.42 -14.99 -0.02
C LEU A 301 -27.84 -14.44 -0.27
N PRO A 302 -28.08 -13.14 0.02
CA PRO A 302 -29.34 -12.51 -0.37
C PRO A 302 -29.47 -12.50 -1.91
N PRO A 303 -30.68 -12.69 -2.46
CA PRO A 303 -30.90 -12.46 -3.87
C PRO A 303 -30.64 -10.99 -4.19
N LEU A 304 -29.77 -10.73 -5.16
CA LEU A 304 -29.64 -9.42 -5.79
C LEU A 304 -30.60 -9.34 -6.97
N ASP A 305 -31.23 -8.19 -7.18
CA ASP A 305 -32.10 -7.97 -8.34
C ASP A 305 -31.26 -8.02 -9.64
N PRO A 306 -31.42 -9.06 -10.48
CA PRO A 306 -30.63 -9.20 -11.70
C PRO A 306 -31.00 -8.16 -12.76
N ALA A 307 -32.13 -7.46 -12.63
CA ALA A 307 -32.48 -6.34 -13.50
C ALA A 307 -31.61 -5.10 -13.23
N ILE A 308 -30.98 -5.04 -12.06
CA ILE A 308 -30.15 -3.92 -11.60
C ILE A 308 -28.66 -4.25 -11.72
N TYR A 309 -28.25 -5.52 -11.76
CA TYR A 309 -26.82 -5.85 -11.72
C TYR A 309 -26.43 -7.01 -12.66
N THR A 310 -25.66 -6.71 -13.70
CA THR A 310 -25.19 -7.73 -14.68
C THR A 310 -23.75 -8.19 -14.46
N PHE A 311 -23.00 -7.53 -13.56
CA PHE A 311 -21.62 -7.89 -13.23
C PHE A 311 -21.33 -7.80 -11.72
N ASN A 312 -21.80 -8.77 -10.93
CA ASN A 312 -21.60 -8.76 -9.48
C ASN A 312 -20.35 -9.53 -9.04
N SER A 313 -19.59 -8.92 -8.14
CA SER A 313 -18.56 -9.62 -7.38
C SER A 313 -18.43 -9.07 -5.96
N LEU A 314 -18.17 -9.95 -5.00
CA LEU A 314 -17.65 -9.58 -3.70
C LEU A 314 -16.12 -9.57 -3.76
N ASN A 315 -15.52 -8.41 -3.50
CA ASN A 315 -14.09 -8.17 -3.72
C ASN A 315 -13.27 -8.31 -2.44
N SER A 316 -13.87 -8.06 -1.28
CA SER A 316 -13.16 -8.09 0.00
C SER A 316 -14.10 -8.49 1.14
N VAL A 317 -13.55 -9.18 2.15
CA VAL A 317 -14.26 -9.59 3.36
C VAL A 317 -13.36 -9.39 4.57
N SER A 318 -13.93 -8.91 5.67
CA SER A 318 -13.27 -8.78 6.96
C SER A 318 -14.21 -9.22 8.08
N CYS A 319 -13.68 -9.98 9.03
CA CYS A 319 -14.42 -10.48 10.17
C CYS A 319 -13.78 -10.03 11.50
N ASP A 320 -14.55 -10.11 12.58
CA ASP A 320 -14.02 -9.98 13.94
C ASP A 320 -13.05 -11.11 14.31
N ALA A 321 -12.40 -11.02 15.48
CA ALA A 321 -11.43 -12.02 15.92
C ALA A 321 -12.03 -13.41 16.12
N THR A 322 -13.34 -13.51 16.37
CA THR A 322 -14.05 -14.79 16.53
C THR A 322 -14.36 -15.44 15.18
N GLY A 323 -14.42 -14.63 14.13
CA GLY A 323 -14.83 -14.98 12.77
C GLY A 323 -16.35 -15.03 12.58
N MET A 324 -17.14 -14.56 13.55
CA MET A 324 -18.61 -14.67 13.53
C MET A 324 -19.27 -13.50 12.84
N ASN A 325 -18.83 -12.27 13.15
CA ASN A 325 -19.32 -11.06 12.50
C ASN A 325 -18.42 -10.72 11.33
N CYS A 326 -18.94 -10.85 10.10
CA CYS A 326 -18.21 -10.65 8.86
C CYS A 326 -18.92 -9.64 7.98
N THR A 327 -18.16 -8.69 7.45
CA THR A 327 -18.64 -7.72 6.46
C THR A 327 -17.89 -7.91 5.16
N ALA A 328 -18.62 -8.07 4.06
CA ALA A 328 -18.06 -8.15 2.72
C ALA A 328 -18.53 -6.97 1.87
N VAL A 329 -17.65 -6.49 1.00
CA VAL A 329 -17.91 -5.40 0.06
C VAL A 329 -17.65 -5.86 -1.36
N GLY A 330 -18.41 -5.31 -2.29
CA GLY A 330 -18.38 -5.70 -3.69
C GLY A 330 -18.79 -4.58 -4.63
N ALA A 331 -18.75 -4.91 -5.91
CA ALA A 331 -19.23 -4.04 -6.97
C ALA A 331 -20.21 -4.79 -7.88
N GLY A 332 -21.13 -4.03 -8.46
CA GLY A 332 -22.12 -4.46 -9.45
C GLY A 332 -22.22 -3.42 -10.57
N ASN A 333 -22.73 -3.79 -11.75
CA ASN A 333 -23.00 -2.84 -12.84
C ASN A 333 -24.49 -2.79 -13.18
N ASN A 334 -25.11 -1.61 -13.13
CA ASN A 334 -26.50 -1.39 -13.58
C ASN A 334 -26.57 -0.85 -15.00
N LEU A 335 -25.98 -1.56 -15.97
CA LEU A 335 -25.97 -1.29 -17.42
C LEU A 335 -25.45 0.11 -17.87
N THR A 336 -25.30 1.04 -16.95
CA THR A 336 -24.94 2.45 -17.16
C THR A 336 -23.89 2.93 -16.16
N GLN A 337 -23.79 2.33 -14.96
CA GLN A 337 -22.88 2.74 -13.89
C GLN A 337 -22.47 1.57 -12.98
N GLY A 338 -21.26 1.66 -12.41
CA GLY A 338 -20.80 0.77 -11.33
C GLY A 338 -21.34 1.21 -9.96
N VAL A 339 -21.80 0.26 -9.17
CA VAL A 339 -22.41 0.45 -7.84
C VAL A 339 -21.67 -0.42 -6.84
N SER A 340 -21.24 0.18 -5.73
CA SER A 340 -20.68 -0.56 -4.60
C SER A 340 -21.76 -0.92 -3.59
N TYR A 341 -21.68 -2.13 -3.03
CA TYR A 341 -22.57 -2.61 -1.98
C TYR A 341 -21.81 -3.41 -0.93
N SER A 342 -22.45 -3.58 0.21
CA SER A 342 -21.99 -4.37 1.35
C SER A 342 -23.04 -5.41 1.75
N VAL A 343 -22.56 -6.53 2.30
CA VAL A 343 -23.37 -7.55 2.96
C VAL A 343 -22.73 -7.91 4.29
N HIS A 344 -23.55 -8.28 5.27
CA HIS A 344 -23.10 -8.60 6.62
C HIS A 344 -23.61 -9.98 7.05
N SER A 345 -22.77 -10.71 7.79
CA SER A 345 -23.09 -12.01 8.38
C SER A 345 -22.74 -11.98 9.87
N THR A 346 -23.59 -12.61 10.69
CA THR A 346 -23.40 -12.75 12.14
C THR A 346 -23.18 -14.21 12.56
N ASP A 347 -23.02 -15.12 11.60
CA ASP A 347 -22.90 -16.57 11.83
C ASP A 347 -21.65 -17.20 11.20
N GLY A 348 -20.65 -16.36 10.90
CA GLY A 348 -19.38 -16.76 10.31
C GLY A 348 -19.47 -17.04 8.81
N GLY A 349 -20.26 -16.22 8.11
CA GLY A 349 -20.42 -16.30 6.67
C GLY A 349 -21.32 -17.43 6.21
N LYS A 350 -22.07 -18.11 7.08
CA LYS A 350 -22.99 -19.19 6.66
C LYS A 350 -24.21 -18.60 5.98
N THR A 351 -24.76 -17.55 6.56
CA THR A 351 -25.86 -16.76 6.00
C THR A 351 -25.48 -15.28 6.00
N TRP A 352 -25.89 -14.58 4.94
CA TRP A 352 -25.66 -13.16 4.76
C TRP A 352 -27.00 -12.43 4.75
N GLY A 353 -27.06 -11.31 5.47
CA GLY A 353 -28.20 -10.41 5.49
C GLY A 353 -28.38 -9.65 4.18
N SER A 354 -29.35 -8.73 4.15
CA SER A 354 -29.63 -7.89 2.98
C SER A 354 -28.39 -7.13 2.48
N ALA A 355 -28.33 -6.93 1.16
CA ALA A 355 -27.32 -6.08 0.55
C ALA A 355 -27.67 -4.60 0.74
N TYR A 356 -26.70 -3.82 1.19
CA TYR A 356 -26.82 -2.37 1.37
C TYR A 356 -25.93 -1.67 0.36
N THR A 357 -26.47 -0.70 -0.37
CA THR A 357 -25.65 0.14 -1.25
C THR A 357 -24.76 1.04 -0.40
N VAL A 358 -23.46 1.08 -0.68
CA VAL A 358 -22.48 1.92 0.06
C VAL A 358 -22.77 3.42 -0.11
N LEU A 359 -23.67 3.77 -1.04
CA LEU A 359 -24.02 5.14 -1.38
C LEU A 359 -25.54 5.28 -1.60
N SER A 360 -26.27 5.83 -0.62
CA SER A 360 -27.65 6.31 -0.77
C SER A 360 -27.78 7.82 -0.48
N GLY A 361 -26.73 8.60 -0.78
CA GLY A 361 -26.74 10.06 -0.69
C GLY A 361 -26.94 10.75 -2.06
N PRO A 362 -27.50 11.97 -2.11
CA PRO A 362 -27.84 12.69 -3.36
C PRO A 362 -26.64 13.09 -4.25
N VAL A 363 -25.40 12.83 -3.82
CA VAL A 363 -24.16 13.22 -4.53
C VAL A 363 -23.16 12.06 -4.63
N ALA A 364 -23.64 10.80 -4.62
CA ALA A 364 -22.79 9.65 -4.92
C ALA A 364 -22.21 9.80 -6.34
N PRO A 365 -20.87 9.88 -6.52
CA PRO A 365 -20.32 9.91 -7.85
C PRO A 365 -20.55 8.54 -8.49
N ALA A 366 -21.20 8.53 -9.65
CA ALA A 366 -21.35 7.34 -10.47
C ALA A 366 -20.02 6.57 -10.63
N GLY A 367 -20.05 5.24 -10.51
CA GLY A 367 -18.87 4.40 -10.77
C GLY A 367 -17.90 4.23 -9.61
N THR A 368 -18.41 4.06 -8.39
CA THR A 368 -17.61 3.65 -7.23
C THR A 368 -17.40 2.13 -7.25
N LEU A 369 -16.15 1.69 -7.14
CA LEU A 369 -15.73 0.30 -7.08
C LEU A 369 -15.04 0.01 -5.74
N ALA A 370 -15.72 -0.72 -4.85
CA ALA A 370 -15.16 -1.18 -3.58
C ALA A 370 -13.98 -2.12 -3.81
N SER A 371 -12.82 -1.77 -3.26
CA SER A 371 -11.58 -2.54 -3.44
C SER A 371 -11.27 -3.40 -2.21
N SER A 372 -11.31 -2.81 -1.01
CA SER A 372 -10.84 -3.46 0.22
C SER A 372 -11.57 -2.92 1.44
N ILE A 373 -11.86 -3.81 2.40
CA ILE A 373 -12.45 -3.48 3.70
C ILE A 373 -11.62 -4.07 4.84
N PHE A 374 -11.56 -3.36 5.96
CA PHE A 374 -11.03 -3.84 7.22
C PHE A 374 -11.98 -3.47 8.37
N CYS A 375 -12.33 -4.43 9.23
CA CYS A 375 -13.21 -4.26 10.37
C CYS A 375 -12.49 -4.49 11.70
N ASP A 376 -13.04 -3.96 12.78
CA ASP A 376 -12.49 -4.11 14.12
C ASP A 376 -12.57 -5.55 14.62
N ALA A 377 -11.56 -5.97 15.36
CA ALA A 377 -11.44 -7.33 15.86
C ALA A 377 -12.44 -7.64 17.00
N ALA A 378 -13.01 -6.62 17.65
CA ALA A 378 -13.86 -6.80 18.82
C ALA A 378 -15.30 -7.14 18.44
N THR A 379 -15.84 -6.47 17.43
CA THR A 379 -17.26 -6.56 17.04
C THR A 379 -17.47 -6.87 15.56
N GLY A 380 -16.50 -6.56 14.69
CA GLY A 380 -16.66 -6.70 13.25
C GLY A 380 -17.65 -5.71 12.63
N LEU A 381 -18.06 -4.68 13.38
CA LEU A 381 -19.08 -3.70 12.98
C LEU A 381 -18.48 -2.35 12.60
N LYS A 382 -17.35 -1.96 13.20
CA LYS A 382 -16.64 -0.74 12.85
C LYS A 382 -15.63 -1.07 11.75
N CYS A 383 -15.85 -0.53 10.55
CA CYS A 383 -15.00 -0.84 9.41
C CYS A 383 -14.57 0.41 8.63
N ALA A 384 -13.41 0.31 7.99
CA ALA A 384 -12.89 1.24 7.01
C ALA A 384 -12.83 0.55 5.64
N MET A 385 -13.29 1.22 4.59
CA MET A 385 -13.25 0.74 3.21
C MET A 385 -12.50 1.73 2.33
N ILE A 386 -11.73 1.19 1.38
CA ILE A 386 -11.13 1.94 0.27
C ILE A 386 -11.75 1.49 -1.05
N SER A 387 -12.01 2.48 -1.91
CA SER A 387 -12.59 2.29 -3.24
C SER A 387 -11.95 3.20 -4.28
N SER A 388 -12.19 2.89 -5.55
CA SER A 388 -11.83 3.74 -6.68
C SER A 388 -13.09 4.27 -7.35
N VAL A 389 -13.12 5.57 -7.65
CA VAL A 389 -14.27 6.24 -8.27
C VAL A 389 -13.89 6.77 -9.65
N SER A 390 -14.68 6.47 -10.67
CA SER A 390 -14.52 7.07 -12.00
C SER A 390 -14.99 8.53 -12.01
N GLY A 391 -14.21 9.42 -12.63
CA GLY A 391 -14.59 10.83 -12.81
C GLY A 391 -15.88 11.02 -13.62
N PRO A 392 -16.55 12.19 -13.50
CA PRO A 392 -17.81 12.49 -14.17
C PRO A 392 -17.58 12.82 -15.65
N THR A 393 -17.29 11.81 -16.48
CA THR A 393 -17.40 11.94 -17.94
C THR A 393 -18.54 11.08 -18.45
N THR A 394 -19.40 11.73 -19.23
CA THR A 394 -20.62 11.20 -19.83
C THR A 394 -20.42 9.84 -20.50
N GLN A 395 -21.15 8.85 -20.01
CA GLN A 395 -21.56 7.62 -20.72
C GLN A 395 -20.58 7.07 -21.76
N GLN A 396 -19.46 6.52 -21.32
CA GLN A 396 -18.83 5.36 -21.96
C GLN A 396 -17.72 4.82 -21.05
N LEU A 397 -17.53 3.51 -21.05
CA LEU A 397 -16.59 2.70 -20.25
C LEU A 397 -15.10 3.03 -20.51
N VAL A 398 -14.71 4.30 -20.47
CA VAL A 398 -13.32 4.74 -20.56
C VAL A 398 -12.92 5.21 -19.16
N PHE A 399 -12.34 4.29 -18.37
CA PHE A 399 -11.79 4.52 -17.03
C PHE A 399 -10.54 5.43 -17.08
N SER A 400 -10.67 6.66 -17.60
CA SER A 400 -9.52 7.54 -17.85
C SER A 400 -9.08 8.34 -16.63
N THR A 401 -9.94 8.46 -15.61
CA THR A 401 -9.60 9.07 -14.32
C THR A 401 -10.28 8.34 -13.18
N LEU A 402 -9.48 7.64 -12.38
CA LEU A 402 -9.89 7.10 -11.08
C LEU A 402 -9.40 8.02 -9.96
N TYR A 403 -10.17 8.07 -8.88
CA TYR A 403 -9.78 8.71 -7.62
C TYR A 403 -9.96 7.74 -6.44
N PRO A 404 -8.98 7.65 -5.52
CA PRO A 404 -9.11 6.87 -4.31
C PRO A 404 -10.06 7.59 -3.33
N THR A 405 -11.00 6.84 -2.80
CA THR A 405 -11.98 7.31 -1.81
C THR A 405 -12.04 6.34 -0.65
N SER A 406 -12.45 6.86 0.51
CA SER A 406 -12.69 6.04 1.70
C SER A 406 -14.07 6.25 2.27
N TYR A 407 -14.56 5.21 2.93
CA TYR A 407 -15.83 5.17 3.63
C TYR A 407 -15.65 4.46 4.96
N THR A 408 -16.44 4.85 5.96
CA THR A 408 -16.42 4.24 7.29
C THR A 408 -17.82 3.82 7.70
N THR A 409 -17.92 2.77 8.50
CA THR A 409 -19.17 2.25 9.06
C THR A 409 -18.98 1.88 10.53
N THR A 410 -20.07 1.87 11.28
CA THR A 410 -20.12 1.41 12.68
C THR A 410 -21.18 0.34 12.92
N ASP A 411 -21.81 -0.16 11.86
CA ASP A 411 -22.94 -1.09 11.91
C ASP A 411 -22.79 -2.27 10.93
N GLY A 412 -21.54 -2.66 10.63
CA GLY A 412 -21.25 -3.78 9.75
C GLY A 412 -21.57 -3.49 8.28
N GLY A 413 -21.54 -2.22 7.88
CA GLY A 413 -21.82 -1.79 6.52
C GLY A 413 -23.31 -1.74 6.18
N ALA A 414 -24.20 -1.65 7.17
CA ALA A 414 -25.61 -1.32 6.91
C ALA A 414 -25.77 0.15 6.51
N THR A 415 -24.96 1.03 7.12
CA THR A 415 -24.82 2.43 6.74
C THR A 415 -23.35 2.82 6.61
N TRP A 416 -23.07 3.84 5.78
CA TRP A 416 -21.72 4.29 5.47
C TRP A 416 -21.61 5.82 5.56
N ASN A 417 -20.52 6.29 6.17
CA ASN A 417 -20.09 7.68 6.19
C ASN A 417 -19.01 7.88 5.11
N GLY A 418 -19.12 8.95 4.32
CA GLY A 418 -18.22 9.27 3.21
C GLY A 418 -18.97 9.83 1.98
N PRO A 419 -18.31 9.98 0.82
CA PRO A 419 -16.90 9.69 0.57
C PRO A 419 -15.95 10.71 1.22
N VAL A 420 -14.83 10.24 1.74
CA VAL A 420 -13.65 11.06 1.99
C VAL A 420 -12.67 10.85 0.83
N ASN A 421 -12.43 11.90 0.05
CA ASN A 421 -11.49 11.88 -1.07
C ASN A 421 -10.05 11.87 -0.54
N LEU A 422 -9.26 10.88 -0.95
CA LEU A 422 -7.83 10.85 -0.63
C LEU A 422 -7.10 11.84 -1.55
N LEU A 423 -6.17 12.60 -0.98
CA LEU A 423 -5.40 13.61 -1.72
C LEU A 423 -4.56 12.92 -2.81
N THR A 424 -4.72 13.35 -4.05
CA THR A 424 -3.95 12.80 -5.19
C THR A 424 -2.74 13.66 -5.51
N ILE A 425 -1.81 13.10 -6.28
CA ILE A 425 -0.72 13.87 -6.88
C ILE A 425 -1.31 14.65 -8.07
N PRO A 426 -1.18 15.99 -8.14
CA PRO A 426 -1.86 16.80 -9.16
C PRO A 426 -1.53 16.41 -10.61
N THR A 427 -0.36 15.84 -10.85
CA THR A 427 0.11 15.43 -12.19
C THR A 427 -0.18 13.96 -12.50
N ALA A 428 -0.69 13.17 -11.54
CA ALA A 428 -1.00 11.77 -11.74
C ALA A 428 -2.46 11.57 -12.16
N THR A 429 -2.64 10.73 -13.18
CA THR A 429 -3.93 10.21 -13.65
C THR A 429 -4.17 8.81 -13.07
N ASN A 430 -5.40 8.29 -13.13
CA ASN A 430 -5.73 6.93 -12.66
C ASN A 430 -5.31 6.63 -11.21
N ASN A 431 -5.62 7.55 -10.30
CA ASN A 431 -5.35 7.32 -8.89
C ASN A 431 -6.36 6.29 -8.37
N SER A 432 -5.90 5.11 -7.96
CA SER A 432 -6.78 4.03 -7.50
C SER A 432 -6.42 3.61 -6.09
N GLY A 433 -7.43 3.33 -5.28
CA GLY A 433 -7.28 2.72 -3.97
C GLY A 433 -7.31 1.20 -4.10
N SER A 434 -6.32 0.51 -3.52
CA SER A 434 -6.13 -0.94 -3.70
C SER A 434 -6.42 -1.73 -2.44
N SER A 435 -5.84 -1.35 -1.31
CA SER A 435 -5.94 -2.12 -0.06
C SER A 435 -5.99 -1.19 1.16
N VAL A 436 -6.67 -1.64 2.22
CA VAL A 436 -6.67 -1.01 3.54
C VAL A 436 -6.37 -2.04 4.61
N ALA A 437 -5.55 -1.66 5.59
CA ALA A 437 -5.28 -2.45 6.79
C ALA A 437 -5.22 -1.52 7.99
N CYS A 438 -5.75 -1.94 9.13
CA CYS A 438 -5.78 -1.13 10.35
C CYS A 438 -5.28 -1.89 11.57
N ASP A 439 -5.17 -1.18 12.69
CA ASP A 439 -5.14 -1.79 14.02
C ASP A 439 -6.46 -2.52 14.35
N SER A 440 -6.46 -3.31 15.42
CA SER A 440 -7.60 -4.12 15.84
C SER A 440 -8.85 -3.31 16.24
N THR A 441 -8.73 -1.99 16.38
CA THR A 441 -9.81 -1.07 16.79
C THR A 441 -10.28 -0.15 15.66
N VAL A 442 -9.67 -0.28 14.47
CA VAL A 442 -9.87 0.60 13.31
C VAL A 442 -9.70 2.07 13.71
N THR A 443 -8.57 2.38 14.37
CA THR A 443 -8.19 3.77 14.67
C THR A 443 -7.01 4.22 13.84
N HIS A 444 -5.93 3.42 13.83
CA HIS A 444 -4.78 3.63 12.96
C HIS A 444 -4.96 2.76 11.71
N CYS A 445 -5.11 3.39 10.56
CA CYS A 445 -5.30 2.72 9.27
C CYS A 445 -4.26 3.16 8.26
N ILE A 446 -3.87 2.22 7.40
CA ILE A 446 -3.02 2.46 6.24
C ILE A 446 -3.80 2.06 5.00
N ALA A 447 -3.78 2.91 3.98
CA ALA A 447 -4.29 2.58 2.67
C ALA A 447 -3.18 2.65 1.63
N THR A 448 -3.19 1.74 0.66
CA THR A 448 -2.33 1.81 -0.53
C THR A 448 -3.13 2.04 -1.78
N GLY A 449 -2.43 2.56 -2.77
CA GLY A 449 -2.96 2.76 -4.10
C GLY A 449 -1.87 2.94 -5.14
N GLY A 450 -2.32 3.23 -6.35
CA GLY A 450 -1.46 3.61 -7.47
C GLY A 450 -1.89 4.94 -8.06
N GLY A 451 -0.96 5.68 -8.66
CA GLY A 451 -1.26 6.76 -9.60
C GLY A 451 -0.34 6.66 -10.81
N SER A 452 -0.82 7.00 -12.00
CA SER A 452 -0.04 6.93 -13.24
C SER A 452 0.30 8.33 -13.75
N LEU A 453 1.60 8.61 -13.88
CA LEU A 453 2.04 9.82 -14.57
C LEU A 453 1.74 9.75 -16.09
N PRO A 454 1.71 10.88 -16.81
CA PRO A 454 1.52 10.91 -18.27
C PRO A 454 2.54 10.07 -19.04
N SER A 455 3.73 9.87 -18.47
CA SER A 455 4.78 8.98 -18.99
C SER A 455 4.52 7.48 -18.75
N LYS A 456 3.32 7.11 -18.27
CA LYS A 456 2.92 5.74 -17.89
C LYS A 456 3.77 5.12 -16.77
N ILE A 457 4.37 5.96 -15.92
CA ILE A 457 5.06 5.54 -14.72
C ILE A 457 4.01 5.39 -13.60
N ASN A 458 3.89 4.18 -13.04
CA ASN A 458 3.03 3.94 -11.89
C ASN A 458 3.76 4.33 -10.60
N LEU A 459 3.05 5.02 -9.72
CA LEU A 459 3.54 5.53 -8.45
C LEU A 459 2.90 4.72 -7.32
N PRO A 460 3.69 4.07 -6.45
CA PRO A 460 3.18 3.42 -5.26
C PRO A 460 2.84 4.49 -4.21
N LEU A 461 1.54 4.65 -3.94
CA LEU A 461 1.03 5.65 -3.00
C LEU A 461 0.62 4.98 -1.69
N VAL A 462 0.96 5.63 -0.58
CA VAL A 462 0.52 5.23 0.76
C VAL A 462 -0.09 6.40 1.49
N TYR A 463 -1.14 6.11 2.25
CA TYR A 463 -1.85 7.05 3.11
C TYR A 463 -1.94 6.48 4.52
N SER A 464 -1.93 7.34 5.52
CA SER A 464 -2.15 6.98 6.92
C SER A 464 -3.33 7.76 7.49
N SER A 465 -4.08 7.13 8.38
CA SER A 465 -5.21 7.71 9.12
C SER A 465 -5.05 7.36 10.60
N ASN A 466 -5.40 8.30 11.48
CA ASN A 466 -5.43 8.09 12.93
C ASN A 466 -6.87 8.17 13.50
N ASP A 467 -7.88 8.17 12.62
CA ASP A 467 -9.29 8.29 12.98
C ASP A 467 -10.17 7.24 12.29
N GLY A 468 -9.58 6.12 11.88
CA GLY A 468 -10.29 5.01 11.25
C GLY A 468 -10.74 5.25 9.82
N GLY A 469 -10.07 6.15 9.09
CA GLY A 469 -10.36 6.47 7.69
C GLY A 469 -11.30 7.66 7.48
N ASN A 470 -11.62 8.42 8.55
CA ASN A 470 -12.41 9.65 8.43
C ASN A 470 -11.58 10.83 7.88
N SER A 471 -10.26 10.78 8.04
CA SER A 471 -9.30 11.65 7.39
C SER A 471 -8.01 10.90 7.07
N TRP A 472 -7.27 11.38 6.06
CA TRP A 472 -6.05 10.77 5.57
C TRP A 472 -4.93 11.79 5.43
N SER A 473 -3.70 11.34 5.65
CA SER A 473 -2.49 12.12 5.38
C SER A 473 -2.36 12.47 3.89
N ALA A 474 -1.48 13.42 3.57
CA ALA A 474 -0.97 13.56 2.21
C ALA A 474 -0.32 12.24 1.74
N PRO A 475 -0.36 11.94 0.43
CA PRO A 475 0.23 10.71 -0.11
C PRO A 475 1.74 10.70 0.09
N ILE A 476 2.26 9.57 0.57
CA ILE A 476 3.69 9.26 0.53
C ILE A 476 3.97 8.47 -0.74
N ILE A 477 4.86 8.99 -1.60
CA ILE A 477 5.37 8.27 -2.76
C ILE A 477 6.53 7.41 -2.29
N LEU A 478 6.38 6.08 -2.36
CA LEU A 478 7.46 5.19 -1.94
C LEU A 478 8.61 5.20 -2.93
N THR A 479 9.83 5.10 -2.39
CA THR A 479 11.05 5.12 -3.18
C THR A 479 11.11 3.89 -4.09
N ALA A 480 11.35 4.13 -5.38
CA ALA A 480 11.47 3.05 -6.35
C ALA A 480 12.73 2.19 -6.11
N LEU A 481 12.66 0.93 -6.53
CA LEU A 481 13.79 0.02 -6.49
C LEU A 481 14.92 0.52 -7.40
N GLU A 482 16.17 0.37 -6.95
CA GLU A 482 17.35 0.79 -7.72
C GLU A 482 17.40 0.06 -9.07
N GLY A 483 17.71 0.79 -10.15
CA GLY A 483 17.69 0.25 -11.52
C GLY A 483 16.31 0.05 -12.13
N SER A 484 15.22 0.31 -11.40
CA SER A 484 13.87 0.30 -11.97
C SER A 484 13.63 1.52 -12.87
N THR A 485 12.67 1.39 -13.79
CA THR A 485 12.18 2.51 -14.63
C THR A 485 11.35 3.53 -13.84
N GLY A 486 11.33 3.43 -12.50
CA GLY A 486 10.53 4.25 -11.60
C GLY A 486 9.07 3.80 -11.45
N SER A 487 8.62 2.83 -12.26
CA SER A 487 7.25 2.29 -12.19
C SER A 487 7.12 1.22 -11.12
N ALA A 488 6.28 1.48 -10.12
CA ALA A 488 5.95 0.55 -9.05
C ALA A 488 4.50 0.71 -8.58
N SER A 489 3.94 -0.34 -7.98
CA SER A 489 2.60 -0.37 -7.40
C SER A 489 2.57 -1.24 -6.16
N ILE A 490 1.69 -0.93 -5.21
CA ILE A 490 1.40 -1.78 -4.05
C ILE A 490 -0.06 -2.18 -4.11
N GLY A 491 -0.29 -3.48 -4.22
CA GLY A 491 -1.64 -4.04 -4.35
C GLY A 491 -2.26 -4.46 -3.02
N ASN A 492 -1.42 -4.80 -2.02
CA ASN A 492 -1.91 -5.42 -0.79
C ASN A 492 -1.08 -5.01 0.44
N LEU A 493 -1.69 -5.07 1.62
CA LEU A 493 -1.16 -4.64 2.91
C LEU A 493 -1.53 -5.64 4.01
N SER A 494 -0.65 -5.81 4.99
CA SER A 494 -0.96 -6.49 6.25
C SER A 494 -0.28 -5.81 7.43
N CYS A 495 -1.09 -5.48 8.45
CA CYS A 495 -0.66 -4.85 9.70
C CYS A 495 -0.74 -5.83 10.88
N THR A 496 0.04 -5.56 11.93
CA THR A 496 -0.18 -6.15 13.25
C THR A 496 -1.41 -5.54 13.93
N ALA A 497 -1.91 -6.15 15.00
CA ALA A 497 -3.06 -5.67 15.77
C ALA A 497 -2.87 -4.25 16.35
N THR A 498 -1.64 -3.77 16.47
CA THR A 498 -1.33 -2.39 16.88
C THR A 498 -1.40 -1.37 15.73
N GLY A 499 -1.46 -1.81 14.47
CA GLY A 499 -1.41 -0.95 13.29
C GLY A 499 -0.06 -0.25 13.05
N LEU A 500 0.96 -0.50 13.88
CA LEU A 500 2.25 0.19 13.77
C LEU A 500 3.22 -0.53 12.83
N LEU A 501 3.26 -1.87 12.89
CA LEU A 501 4.09 -2.68 12.01
C LEU A 501 3.23 -3.19 10.85
N CYS A 502 3.46 -2.65 9.67
CA CYS A 502 2.75 -3.06 8.47
C CYS A 502 3.71 -3.36 7.33
N THR A 503 3.35 -4.32 6.50
CA THR A 503 4.08 -4.67 5.29
C THR A 503 3.14 -4.54 4.10
N GLY A 504 3.62 -3.91 3.04
CA GLY A 504 2.92 -3.79 1.77
C GLY A 504 3.68 -4.54 0.68
N VAL A 505 2.96 -5.23 -0.20
CA VAL A 505 3.53 -6.01 -1.30
C VAL A 505 2.97 -5.56 -2.64
N GLY A 506 3.79 -5.65 -3.66
CA GLY A 506 3.38 -5.29 -5.00
C GLY A 506 4.46 -5.55 -6.04
N ARG A 507 4.50 -4.71 -7.07
CA ARG A 507 5.28 -4.96 -8.29
C ARG A 507 6.07 -3.73 -8.70
N ALA A 508 7.27 -3.92 -9.22
CA ALA A 508 8.06 -2.90 -9.92
C ALA A 508 8.55 -3.43 -11.28
N THR A 509 8.94 -2.51 -12.17
CA THR A 509 9.52 -2.87 -13.47
C THR A 509 10.99 -2.49 -13.57
N ILE A 510 11.87 -3.49 -13.68
CA ILE A 510 13.33 -3.33 -13.91
C ILE A 510 13.65 -3.80 -15.32
N ASN A 511 14.19 -2.92 -16.17
CA ASN A 511 14.59 -3.26 -17.55
C ASN A 511 13.49 -4.00 -18.35
N GLY A 512 12.22 -3.60 -18.17
CA GLY A 512 11.06 -4.23 -18.81
C GLY A 512 10.53 -5.49 -18.12
N VAL A 513 11.20 -6.00 -17.07
CA VAL A 513 10.78 -7.18 -16.32
C VAL A 513 10.05 -6.80 -15.04
N SER A 514 8.90 -7.42 -14.80
CA SER A 514 8.12 -7.26 -13.56
C SER A 514 8.77 -8.06 -12.43
N VAL A 515 9.09 -7.39 -11.33
CA VAL A 515 9.61 -8.00 -10.10
C VAL A 515 8.67 -7.74 -8.94
N ASN A 516 8.56 -8.70 -8.01
CA ASN A 516 7.82 -8.50 -6.78
C ASN A 516 8.65 -7.71 -5.78
N ILE A 517 8.01 -6.78 -5.08
CA ILE A 517 8.64 -5.94 -4.07
C ILE A 517 7.82 -5.91 -2.80
N ALA A 518 8.48 -5.69 -1.67
CA ALA A 518 7.86 -5.43 -0.38
C ALA A 518 8.42 -4.18 0.27
N TYR A 519 7.59 -3.51 1.07
CA TYR A 519 7.94 -2.38 1.91
C TYR A 519 7.39 -2.62 3.32
N THR A 520 8.11 -2.17 4.34
CA THR A 520 7.68 -2.32 5.74
C THR A 520 7.78 -0.99 6.48
N THR A 521 6.77 -0.71 7.31
CA THR A 521 6.71 0.44 8.23
C THR A 521 6.67 -0.05 9.67
N PHE A 522 7.18 0.77 10.60
CA PHE A 522 7.19 0.53 12.05
C PHE A 522 6.42 1.59 12.84
N ASP A 523 5.88 2.59 12.15
CA ASP A 523 5.32 3.80 12.75
C ASP A 523 3.91 4.12 12.22
N GLY A 524 3.20 3.10 11.75
CA GLY A 524 1.84 3.24 11.22
C GLY A 524 1.79 3.94 9.87
N GLY A 525 2.80 3.72 9.02
CA GLY A 525 2.84 4.22 7.66
C GLY A 525 3.38 5.63 7.50
N LYS A 526 3.97 6.21 8.55
CA LYS A 526 4.58 7.55 8.49
C LYS A 526 5.92 7.50 7.74
N SER A 527 6.70 6.44 7.95
CA SER A 527 7.92 6.14 7.20
C SER A 527 7.96 4.68 6.78
N TRP A 528 8.69 4.40 5.69
CA TRP A 528 8.75 3.09 5.06
C TRP A 528 10.18 2.69 4.73
N SER A 529 10.44 1.38 4.81
CA SER A 529 11.70 0.78 4.39
C SER A 529 12.00 1.09 2.92
N SER A 530 13.25 0.95 2.53
CA SER A 530 13.57 0.80 1.10
C SER A 530 12.93 -0.51 0.57
N PRO A 531 12.62 -0.61 -0.73
CA PRO A 531 12.01 -1.81 -1.29
C PRO A 531 12.94 -3.01 -1.19
N THR A 532 12.40 -4.15 -0.80
CA THR A 532 13.07 -5.45 -0.84
C THR A 532 12.46 -6.31 -1.95
N ILE A 533 13.29 -7.07 -2.67
CA ILE A 533 12.81 -8.00 -3.69
C ILE A 533 12.19 -9.23 -3.00
N VAL A 534 10.99 -9.62 -3.43
CA VAL A 534 10.39 -10.92 -3.08
C VAL A 534 10.80 -11.91 -4.16
N PRO A 535 11.61 -12.94 -3.86
CA PRO A 535 12.21 -13.80 -4.87
C PRO A 535 11.19 -14.67 -5.61
N ASN A 536 11.41 -14.84 -6.92
CA ASN A 536 10.73 -15.84 -7.74
C ASN A 536 11.63 -17.10 -7.83
N SER A 537 11.09 -18.31 -7.72
CA SER A 537 11.84 -19.56 -7.98
C SER A 537 11.92 -19.83 -9.49
N ALA A 538 12.97 -20.40 -10.07
CA ALA A 538 14.05 -21.23 -9.52
C ALA A 538 15.36 -21.03 -10.30
N GLY A 539 16.51 -21.05 -9.59
CA GLY A 539 17.77 -21.68 -10.05
C GLY A 539 18.45 -21.25 -11.35
N GLY A 540 17.96 -20.25 -12.08
CA GLY A 540 18.59 -19.73 -13.29
C GLY A 540 18.43 -18.23 -13.33
N ASN A 541 19.41 -17.56 -13.93
CA ASN A 541 19.24 -16.20 -14.46
C ASN A 541 18.13 -16.24 -15.51
N VAL A 542 16.88 -16.22 -15.07
CA VAL A 542 15.72 -16.09 -15.93
C VAL A 542 15.11 -14.73 -15.62
N ILE A 543 15.87 -13.72 -16.01
CA ILE A 543 15.30 -12.55 -16.66
C ILE A 543 14.74 -13.08 -18.00
N ASP A 544 13.63 -13.84 -17.97
CA ASP A 544 12.87 -14.06 -19.19
C ASP A 544 12.01 -12.81 -19.38
N PRO A 545 12.28 -12.00 -20.41
CA PRO A 545 11.41 -10.86 -20.74
C PRO A 545 9.98 -11.29 -21.09
N ASN A 546 9.70 -12.60 -21.24
CA ASN A 546 8.37 -13.18 -21.45
C ASN A 546 7.72 -13.77 -20.18
N ALA A 547 8.39 -13.74 -19.01
CA ALA A 547 7.77 -14.07 -17.72
C ALA A 547 6.87 -12.92 -17.25
N ALA A 548 5.76 -12.70 -17.97
CA ALA A 548 5.00 -11.46 -17.93
C ALA A 548 4.00 -11.34 -16.77
N PHE A 549 3.81 -12.35 -15.91
CA PHE A 549 2.93 -12.22 -14.76
C PHE A 549 3.51 -12.87 -13.51
N VAL A 550 4.01 -12.00 -12.64
CA VAL A 550 4.33 -12.33 -11.26
C VAL A 550 3.68 -11.27 -10.38
N GLY A 551 2.90 -11.72 -9.42
CA GLY A 551 2.36 -10.82 -8.42
C GLY A 551 2.11 -11.54 -7.14
N VAL A 552 2.74 -11.08 -6.07
CA VAL A 552 2.13 -11.22 -4.76
C VAL A 552 0.83 -10.40 -4.79
N ASN A 553 -0.30 -11.10 -4.82
CA ASN A 553 -1.63 -10.52 -4.88
C ASN A 553 -2.20 -10.29 -3.48
N SER A 554 -1.70 -11.03 -2.48
CA SER A 554 -2.13 -10.90 -1.10
C SER A 554 -1.01 -11.17 -0.11
N LEU A 555 -1.14 -10.54 1.05
CA LEU A 555 -0.26 -10.70 2.20
C LEU A 555 -1.07 -10.96 3.46
N ALA A 556 -0.65 -11.94 4.25
CA ALA A 556 -1.12 -12.15 5.61
C ALA A 556 0.06 -12.37 6.54
N GLY A 557 -0.17 -12.20 7.84
CA GLY A 557 0.81 -12.52 8.86
C GLY A 557 0.18 -12.55 10.24
N SER A 558 0.99 -12.85 11.26
CA SER A 558 0.55 -12.78 12.64
C SER A 558 -0.06 -11.40 12.94
N GLN A 559 -1.30 -11.41 13.45
CA GLN A 559 -2.02 -10.21 13.90
C GLN A 559 -1.69 -9.90 15.35
#